data_AF-A0A2K3PNU9-F1
#
_entry.id   AF-A0A2K3PNU9-F1
#
_cell.length_a   1.000
_cell.length_b   1.000
_cell.length_c   1.000
_cell.angle_alpha   90.00
_cell.angle_beta   90.00
_cell.angle_gamma   90.00
#
_symmetry.space_group_name_H-M   'P 1'
#
loop_
_entity.id
_entity.type
_entity.pdbx_description
1 polymer ?
#
loop_
_entity_poly.entity_id
_entity_poly.type
_entity_poly.pdbx_seq_one_letter_code
_entity_poly.pdbx_strand_id
1 'polypeptide(L)'
;IRLGWHDAGTYNKNIEEFPQRGGANGSLRFEAELKHGANAGLVNALKLLQPIKDKYSGVTYADLFQLAGATAVEEAGGPKIPMKYGRVDVTGPEQCPEEGRLPDAGPPSPADHLRQVFYRMGLNDKEIVALSGAHTLGRSRPDRSGWGKPETKYTFSGLIGPDAVPVPGPIG
;
A
#
# COMPACT_ATOMS: atom_id res chain seq x y z
N ILE A 1 -2.36 2.24 4.64
CA ILE A 1 -0.94 2.06 4.24
C ILE A 1 -0.80 1.20 2.99
N ARG A 2 -0.93 -0.15 3.06
CA ARG A 2 -0.73 -1.04 1.89
C ARG A 2 -1.56 -0.65 0.66
N LEU A 3 -2.83 -0.30 0.82
CA LEU A 3 -3.69 0.14 -0.28
C LEU A 3 -3.10 1.34 -1.05
N GLY A 4 -2.72 2.41 -0.32
CA GLY A 4 -2.13 3.60 -0.93
C GLY A 4 -0.78 3.32 -1.60
N TRP A 5 0.05 2.45 -1.02
CA TRP A 5 1.28 1.98 -1.67
C TRP A 5 1.00 1.23 -2.97
N HIS A 6 0.05 0.29 -2.99
CA HIS A 6 -0.22 -0.53 -4.17
C HIS A 6 -0.81 0.30 -5.33
N ASP A 7 -1.67 1.27 -5.03
CA ASP A 7 -2.18 2.23 -6.03
C ASP A 7 -1.02 3.09 -6.60
N ALA A 8 -0.15 3.63 -5.73
CA ALA A 8 1.00 4.43 -6.16
C ALA A 8 2.13 3.64 -6.86
N GLY A 9 2.30 2.37 -6.50
CA GLY A 9 3.43 1.52 -6.89
C GLY A 9 3.46 1.15 -8.37
N THR A 10 2.36 1.35 -9.09
CA THR A 10 2.25 1.08 -10.52
C THR A 10 2.88 2.17 -11.40
N TYR A 11 3.36 3.26 -10.78
CA TYR A 11 3.95 4.41 -11.46
C TYR A 11 5.20 4.02 -12.29
N ASN A 12 5.31 4.64 -13.46
CA ASN A 12 6.48 4.59 -14.33
C ASN A 12 6.93 6.00 -14.69
N LYS A 13 8.14 6.38 -14.25
CA LYS A 13 8.73 7.70 -14.49
C LYS A 13 9.06 8.00 -15.95
N ASN A 14 9.17 6.96 -16.77
CA ASN A 14 9.51 7.08 -18.20
C ASN A 14 8.27 7.29 -19.09
N ILE A 15 7.07 7.37 -18.51
CA ILE A 15 5.82 7.67 -19.21
C ILE A 15 5.27 8.99 -18.67
N GLU A 16 4.96 9.93 -19.54
CA GLU A 16 4.51 11.26 -19.15
C GLU A 16 2.98 11.34 -19.06
N GLU A 17 2.30 10.64 -19.96
CA GLU A 17 0.88 10.73 -20.20
C GLU A 17 0.05 10.11 -19.07
N PHE A 18 -0.96 10.87 -18.64
CA PHE A 18 -2.02 10.35 -17.80
C PHE A 18 -3.12 9.74 -18.68
N PRO A 19 -3.66 8.54 -18.34
CA PRO A 19 -3.37 7.74 -17.15
C PRO A 19 -2.28 6.66 -17.33
N GLN A 20 -1.67 6.55 -18.52
CA GLN A 20 -0.77 5.44 -18.91
C GLN A 20 0.43 5.27 -17.98
N ARG A 21 0.92 6.37 -17.41
CA ARG A 21 2.01 6.40 -16.42
C ARG A 21 1.72 5.64 -15.13
N GLY A 22 0.46 5.28 -14.85
CA GLY A 22 0.04 4.64 -13.60
C GLY A 22 0.26 5.53 -12.38
N GLY A 23 0.39 4.90 -11.21
CA GLY A 23 0.56 5.58 -9.94
C GLY A 23 -0.76 5.93 -9.26
N ALA A 24 -0.71 6.85 -8.28
CA ALA A 24 -1.83 7.14 -7.40
C ALA A 24 -3.00 7.84 -8.12
N ASN A 25 -3.78 7.07 -8.87
CA ASN A 25 -4.84 7.53 -9.77
C ASN A 25 -6.18 6.82 -9.47
N GLY A 26 -6.25 6.05 -8.37
CA GLY A 26 -7.46 5.39 -7.89
C GLY A 26 -7.91 4.19 -8.74
N SER A 27 -7.09 3.69 -9.67
CA SER A 27 -7.44 2.57 -10.55
C SER A 27 -7.65 1.26 -9.79
N LEU A 28 -7.02 1.10 -8.62
CA LEU A 28 -7.11 -0.10 -7.79
C LEU A 28 -8.52 -0.39 -7.25
N ARG A 29 -9.46 0.55 -7.38
CA ARG A 29 -10.89 0.32 -7.09
C ARG A 29 -11.58 -0.59 -8.09
N PHE A 30 -11.06 -0.67 -9.32
CA PHE A 30 -11.66 -1.47 -10.39
C PHE A 30 -11.24 -2.92 -10.26
N GLU A 31 -12.17 -3.82 -10.56
CA GLU A 31 -11.94 -5.27 -10.49
C GLU A 31 -10.76 -5.71 -11.37
N ALA A 32 -10.55 -5.04 -12.51
CA ALA A 32 -9.46 -5.30 -13.43
C ALA A 32 -8.08 -5.30 -12.75
N GLU A 33 -7.80 -4.30 -11.90
CA GLU A 33 -6.55 -4.23 -11.12
C GLU A 33 -6.66 -4.89 -9.75
N LEU A 34 -7.83 -4.84 -9.10
CA LEU A 34 -8.04 -5.39 -7.77
C LEU A 34 -7.77 -6.91 -7.72
N LYS A 35 -8.01 -7.62 -8.83
CA LYS A 35 -7.79 -9.07 -8.96
C LYS A 35 -6.33 -9.48 -9.21
N HIS A 36 -5.43 -8.54 -9.47
CA HIS A 36 -4.00 -8.85 -9.61
C HIS A 36 -3.49 -9.57 -8.35
N GLY A 37 -2.63 -10.56 -8.51
CA GLY A 37 -2.13 -11.40 -7.42
C GLY A 37 -1.49 -10.58 -6.30
N ALA A 38 -0.73 -9.54 -6.66
CA ALA A 38 -0.13 -8.61 -5.71
C ALA A 38 -1.17 -7.87 -4.85
N ASN A 39 -2.41 -7.69 -5.33
CA ASN A 39 -3.46 -6.93 -4.66
C ASN A 39 -4.39 -7.78 -3.79
N ALA A 40 -4.13 -9.09 -3.66
CA ALA A 40 -4.92 -10.01 -2.86
C ALA A 40 -5.25 -9.45 -1.46
N GLY A 41 -6.54 -9.43 -1.14
CA GLY A 41 -7.09 -8.96 0.14
C GLY A 41 -7.30 -7.45 0.28
N LEU A 42 -6.93 -6.61 -0.70
CA LEU A 42 -7.17 -5.16 -0.67
C LEU A 42 -8.65 -4.78 -0.83
N VAL A 43 -9.50 -5.69 -1.28
CA VAL A 43 -10.97 -5.52 -1.26
C VAL A 43 -11.50 -5.17 0.14
N ASN A 44 -10.85 -5.66 1.19
CA ASN A 44 -11.24 -5.32 2.56
C ASN A 44 -10.91 -3.87 2.92
N ALA A 45 -9.80 -3.34 2.39
CA ALA A 45 -9.46 -1.93 2.58
C ALA A 45 -10.45 -1.02 1.83
N LEU A 46 -10.87 -1.40 0.62
CA LEU A 46 -11.91 -0.67 -0.12
C LEU A 46 -13.24 -0.65 0.65
N LYS A 47 -13.67 -1.81 1.20
CA LYS A 47 -14.88 -1.89 2.04
C LYS A 47 -14.82 -0.97 3.26
N LEU A 48 -13.66 -0.85 3.90
CA LEU A 48 -13.47 0.07 5.04
C LEU A 48 -13.53 1.54 4.63
N LEU A 49 -13.08 1.87 3.41
CA LEU A 49 -13.12 3.25 2.91
C LEU A 49 -14.47 3.63 2.30
N GLN A 50 -15.31 2.66 1.92
CA GLN A 50 -16.60 2.92 1.24
C GLN A 50 -17.50 3.91 2.01
N PRO A 51 -17.73 3.77 3.33
CA PRO A 51 -18.58 4.71 4.07
C PRO A 51 -18.03 6.16 4.06
N ILE A 52 -16.71 6.32 4.03
CA ILE A 52 -16.05 7.63 3.92
C ILE A 52 -16.26 8.19 2.51
N LYS A 53 -16.08 7.35 1.48
CA LYS A 53 -16.31 7.74 0.09
C LYS A 53 -17.77 8.16 -0.16
N ASP A 54 -18.72 7.44 0.40
CA ASP A 54 -20.15 7.73 0.26
C ASP A 54 -20.50 9.07 0.92
N LYS A 55 -19.94 9.32 2.11
CA LYS A 55 -20.13 10.59 2.84
C LYS A 55 -19.48 11.78 2.12
N TYR A 56 -18.33 11.58 1.49
CA TYR A 56 -17.56 12.62 0.82
C TYR A 56 -17.38 12.32 -0.67
N SER A 57 -18.49 12.27 -1.40
CA SER A 57 -18.52 11.86 -2.81
C SER A 57 -17.67 12.73 -3.75
N GLY A 58 -17.42 14.00 -3.39
CA GLY A 58 -16.54 14.91 -4.15
C GLY A 58 -15.04 14.64 -4.02
N VAL A 59 -14.60 13.83 -3.04
CA VAL A 59 -13.19 13.42 -2.91
C VAL A 59 -12.92 12.28 -3.89
N THR A 60 -11.85 12.40 -4.68
CA THR A 60 -11.43 11.34 -5.61
C THR A 60 -10.96 10.10 -4.87
N TYR A 61 -11.11 8.92 -5.46
CA TYR A 61 -10.55 7.69 -4.89
C TYR A 61 -9.03 7.79 -4.76
N ALA A 62 -8.38 8.38 -5.75
CA ALA A 62 -6.94 8.63 -5.75
C ALA A 62 -6.49 9.42 -4.50
N ASP A 63 -7.15 10.53 -4.16
CA ASP A 63 -6.83 11.27 -2.95
C ASP A 63 -7.25 10.52 -1.68
N LEU A 64 -8.39 9.84 -1.69
CA LEU A 64 -8.86 9.07 -0.53
C LEU A 64 -7.90 7.94 -0.15
N PHE A 65 -7.34 7.22 -1.11
CA PHE A 65 -6.40 6.13 -0.86
C PHE A 65 -5.10 6.64 -0.24
N GLN A 66 -4.58 7.75 -0.75
CA GLN A 66 -3.35 8.34 -0.24
C GLN A 66 -3.57 9.01 1.12
N LEU A 67 -4.72 9.68 1.31
CA LEU A 67 -5.13 10.22 2.62
C LEU A 67 -5.22 9.12 3.67
N ALA A 68 -5.93 8.03 3.38
CA ALA A 68 -6.03 6.88 4.28
C ALA A 68 -4.66 6.24 4.56
N GLY A 69 -3.75 6.27 3.57
CA GLY A 69 -2.35 5.88 3.74
C GLY A 69 -1.64 6.73 4.78
N ALA A 70 -1.64 8.05 4.60
CA ALA A 70 -0.97 9.01 5.46
C ALA A 70 -1.55 9.05 6.88
N THR A 71 -2.88 9.11 7.00
CA THR A 71 -3.57 9.07 8.30
C THR A 71 -3.23 7.79 9.06
N ALA A 72 -3.22 6.63 8.40
CA ALA A 72 -2.87 5.38 9.08
C ALA A 72 -1.41 5.33 9.58
N VAL A 73 -0.48 6.07 8.95
CA VAL A 73 0.90 6.20 9.45
C VAL A 73 0.93 7.09 10.69
N GLU A 74 0.25 8.24 10.64
CA GLU A 74 0.19 9.20 11.76
C GLU A 74 -0.50 8.59 12.99
N GLU A 75 -1.64 7.93 12.81
CA GLU A 75 -2.39 7.25 13.88
C GLU A 75 -1.62 6.06 14.49
N ALA A 76 -0.68 5.48 13.75
CA ALA A 76 0.21 4.44 14.27
C ALA A 76 1.43 5.00 15.06
N GLY A 77 1.47 6.32 15.30
CA GLY A 77 2.58 7.01 15.94
C GLY A 77 3.76 7.30 15.01
N GLY A 78 3.57 7.13 13.70
CA GLY A 78 4.55 7.47 12.68
C GLY A 78 4.64 8.98 12.41
N PRO A 79 5.52 9.40 11.51
CA PRO A 79 5.67 10.81 11.15
C PRO A 79 4.41 11.31 10.42
N LYS A 80 4.09 12.59 10.63
CA LYS A 80 3.10 13.29 9.81
C LYS A 80 3.61 13.43 8.38
N ILE A 81 2.86 12.88 7.42
CA ILE A 81 3.20 12.94 5.99
C ILE A 81 2.54 14.18 5.37
N PRO A 82 3.31 15.14 4.80
CA PRO A 82 2.73 16.27 4.11
C PRO A 82 1.96 15.82 2.87
N MET A 83 0.65 16.05 2.87
CA MET A 83 -0.24 15.68 1.76
C MET A 83 -0.48 16.85 0.82
N LYS A 84 -0.43 16.56 -0.49
CA LYS A 84 -0.96 17.40 -1.55
C LYS A 84 -2.17 16.69 -2.17
N TYR A 85 -3.26 17.42 -2.36
CA TYR A 85 -4.51 16.92 -2.93
C TYR A 85 -4.72 17.47 -4.34
N GLY A 86 -5.75 16.98 -5.03
CA GLY A 86 -6.05 17.30 -6.42
C GLY A 86 -5.73 16.16 -7.39
N ARG A 87 -5.54 14.92 -6.89
CA ARG A 87 -5.39 13.76 -7.77
C ARG A 87 -6.68 13.51 -8.52
N VAL A 88 -6.57 13.17 -9.79
CA VAL A 88 -7.69 12.84 -10.66
C VAL A 88 -7.84 11.33 -10.72
N ASP A 89 -9.08 10.86 -10.61
CA ASP A 89 -9.40 9.45 -10.80
C ASP A 89 -9.28 9.08 -12.28
N VAL A 90 -8.73 7.90 -12.56
CA VAL A 90 -9.00 7.24 -13.85
C VAL A 90 -10.50 7.04 -14.02
N THR A 91 -11.00 7.06 -15.26
CA THR A 91 -12.44 7.05 -15.55
C THR A 91 -13.02 5.65 -15.71
N GLY A 92 -12.20 4.65 -16.05
CA GLY A 92 -12.67 3.31 -16.35
C GLY A 92 -11.62 2.21 -16.18
N PRO A 93 -12.05 0.93 -16.15
CA PRO A 93 -11.17 -0.22 -15.98
C PRO A 93 -10.16 -0.41 -17.11
N GLU A 94 -10.43 0.12 -18.32
CA GLU A 94 -9.51 0.12 -19.46
C GLU A 94 -8.26 0.98 -19.23
N GLN A 95 -8.28 1.82 -18.20
CA GLN A 95 -7.16 2.67 -17.79
C GLN A 95 -6.36 2.07 -16.62
N CYS A 96 -6.72 0.86 -16.15
CA CYS A 96 -5.94 0.14 -15.15
C CYS A 96 -4.55 -0.23 -15.72
N PRO A 97 -3.49 -0.13 -14.91
CA PRO A 97 -2.17 -0.62 -15.30
C PRO A 97 -2.20 -2.14 -15.49
N GLU A 98 -1.31 -2.65 -16.34
CA GLU A 98 -1.08 -4.09 -16.47
C GLU A 98 -0.53 -4.68 -15.17
N GLU A 99 -0.79 -5.97 -14.95
CA GLU A 99 -0.24 -6.74 -13.83
C GLU A 99 1.30 -6.83 -13.90
N GLY A 100 1.95 -7.06 -12.75
CA GLY A 100 3.40 -7.25 -12.68
C GLY A 100 4.22 -5.97 -12.46
N ARG A 101 3.57 -4.81 -12.26
CA ARG A 101 4.29 -3.58 -11.91
C ARG A 101 4.72 -3.52 -10.43
N LEU A 102 4.11 -4.31 -9.54
CA LEU A 102 4.45 -4.34 -8.11
C LEU A 102 5.54 -5.38 -7.80
N PRO A 103 6.33 -5.22 -6.71
CA PRO A 103 7.42 -6.13 -6.41
C PRO A 103 6.93 -7.49 -5.87
N ASP A 104 7.44 -8.56 -6.47
CA ASP A 104 7.37 -9.93 -5.93
C ASP A 104 8.11 -10.12 -4.59
N ALA A 105 7.56 -11.01 -3.75
CA ALA A 105 8.08 -11.32 -2.43
C ALA A 105 9.18 -12.40 -2.40
N GLY A 106 9.40 -13.13 -3.51
CA GLY A 106 10.40 -14.21 -3.60
C GLY A 106 11.14 -14.30 -4.94
N PRO A 107 11.66 -13.18 -5.50
CA PRO A 107 12.41 -13.21 -6.74
C PRO A 107 13.78 -13.91 -6.55
N PRO A 108 14.37 -14.49 -7.61
CA PRO A 108 15.70 -15.12 -7.54
C PRO A 108 16.83 -14.17 -7.09
N SER A 109 16.75 -12.88 -7.44
CA SER A 109 17.64 -11.82 -6.95
C SER A 109 16.83 -10.68 -6.30
N PRO A 110 16.61 -10.72 -4.97
CA PRO A 110 15.76 -9.75 -4.28
C PRO A 110 16.22 -8.30 -4.37
N ALA A 111 17.52 -8.03 -4.20
CA ALA A 111 18.03 -6.67 -4.23
C ALA A 111 17.91 -6.05 -5.63
N ASP A 112 18.24 -6.81 -6.68
CA ASP A 112 18.16 -6.33 -8.06
C ASP A 112 16.72 -6.12 -8.48
N HIS A 113 15.82 -7.03 -8.10
CA HIS A 113 14.40 -6.90 -8.33
C HIS A 113 13.80 -5.65 -7.67
N LEU A 114 14.14 -5.40 -6.41
CA LEU A 114 13.72 -4.18 -5.72
C LEU A 114 14.23 -2.93 -6.45
N ARG A 115 15.51 -2.89 -6.83
CA ARG A 115 16.05 -1.76 -7.59
C ARG A 115 15.33 -1.58 -8.91
N GLN A 116 15.10 -2.65 -9.68
CA GLN A 116 14.38 -2.58 -10.95
C GLN A 116 12.99 -1.95 -10.79
N VAL A 117 12.21 -2.42 -9.82
CA VAL A 117 10.85 -1.93 -9.57
C VAL A 117 10.85 -0.49 -9.08
N PHE A 118 11.65 -0.16 -8.07
CA PHE A 118 11.63 1.16 -7.46
C PHE A 118 12.34 2.22 -8.30
N TYR A 119 13.36 1.85 -9.08
CA TYR A 119 14.02 2.78 -10.01
C TYR A 119 13.10 3.17 -11.15
N ARG A 120 12.18 2.28 -11.59
CA ARG A 120 11.10 2.62 -12.52
C ARG A 120 10.17 3.69 -11.93
N MET A 121 9.95 3.67 -10.62
CA MET A 121 9.16 4.68 -9.91
C MET A 121 9.92 5.99 -9.68
N GLY A 122 11.23 6.02 -9.93
CA GLY A 122 12.08 7.18 -9.71
C GLY A 122 12.70 7.26 -8.32
N LEU A 123 12.63 6.18 -7.54
CA LEU A 123 13.16 6.13 -6.18
C LEU A 123 14.59 5.59 -6.18
N ASN A 124 15.43 6.07 -5.27
CA ASN A 124 16.82 5.62 -5.08
C ASN A 124 16.95 4.61 -3.91
N ASP A 125 18.13 4.02 -3.74
CA ASP A 125 18.39 3.01 -2.70
C ASP A 125 18.02 3.46 -1.27
N LYS A 126 18.28 4.73 -0.91
CA LYS A 126 17.92 5.26 0.41
C LYS A 126 16.39 5.28 0.62
N GLU A 127 15.65 5.66 -0.42
CA GLU A 127 14.19 5.70 -0.39
C GLU A 127 13.57 4.30 -0.37
N ILE A 128 14.16 3.33 -1.08
CA ILE A 128 13.76 1.92 -1.03
C ILE A 128 13.84 1.39 0.42
N VAL A 129 14.98 1.64 1.07
CA VAL A 129 15.20 1.19 2.46
C VAL A 129 14.24 1.88 3.42
N ALA A 130 14.06 3.20 3.28
CA ALA A 130 13.12 3.95 4.12
C ALA A 130 11.68 3.44 3.98
N LEU A 131 11.20 3.21 2.76
CA LEU A 131 9.84 2.70 2.51
C LEU A 131 9.65 1.26 2.99
N SER A 132 10.69 0.43 2.91
CA SER A 132 10.65 -0.95 3.42
C SER A 132 10.37 -1.00 4.93
N GLY A 133 10.66 0.07 5.67
CA GLY A 133 10.31 0.21 7.09
C GLY A 133 8.79 0.20 7.37
N ALA A 134 7.93 0.43 6.38
CA ALA A 134 6.49 0.31 6.53
C ALA A 134 6.05 -1.13 6.89
N HIS A 135 6.89 -2.14 6.63
CA HIS A 135 6.65 -3.52 7.05
C HIS A 135 6.72 -3.75 8.57
N THR A 136 7.06 -2.73 9.37
CA THR A 136 6.84 -2.77 10.82
C THR A 136 5.36 -2.83 11.20
N LEU A 137 4.47 -2.46 10.28
CA LEU A 137 3.03 -2.41 10.49
C LEU A 137 2.31 -3.58 9.81
N GLY A 138 1.56 -4.33 10.61
CA GLY A 138 0.73 -5.44 10.14
C GLY A 138 1.46 -6.78 10.06
N ARG A 139 0.96 -7.68 9.21
CA ARG A 139 1.55 -9.01 8.98
C ARG A 139 1.22 -9.52 7.58
N SER A 140 2.11 -10.35 7.03
CA SER A 140 1.80 -11.18 5.87
C SER A 140 0.81 -12.29 6.24
N ARG A 141 -0.03 -12.67 5.28
CA ARG A 141 -1.05 -13.70 5.44
C ARG A 141 -0.88 -14.77 4.35
N PRO A 142 -0.75 -16.06 4.73
CA PRO A 142 -0.53 -17.14 3.76
C PRO A 142 -1.64 -17.24 2.70
N ASP A 143 -2.91 -17.04 3.09
CA ASP A 143 -4.08 -17.09 2.19
C ASP A 143 -4.10 -15.96 1.14
N ARG A 144 -3.24 -14.94 1.27
CA ARG A 144 -3.19 -13.79 0.36
C ARG A 144 -1.92 -13.76 -0.46
N SER A 145 -0.79 -14.04 0.17
CA SER A 145 0.53 -13.84 -0.43
C SER A 145 1.33 -15.13 -0.60
N GLY A 146 0.89 -16.25 -0.01
CA GLY A 146 1.71 -17.45 0.14
C GLY A 146 2.78 -17.33 1.24
N TRP A 147 2.94 -16.15 1.85
CA TRP A 147 3.96 -15.87 2.87
C TRP A 147 3.36 -15.49 4.23
N GLY A 148 4.13 -15.71 5.29
CA GLY A 148 3.78 -15.36 6.67
C GLY A 148 3.43 -16.56 7.54
N LYS A 149 3.17 -16.31 8.82
CA LYS A 149 2.68 -17.34 9.75
C LYS A 149 1.15 -17.41 9.70
N PRO A 150 0.54 -18.60 9.81
CA PRO A 150 -0.92 -18.74 9.92
C PRO A 150 -1.48 -17.86 11.05
N GLU A 151 -0.77 -17.81 12.18
CA GLU A 151 -1.17 -17.09 13.39
C GLU A 151 -0.03 -16.24 13.94
N THR A 152 -0.39 -15.20 14.70
CA THR A 152 0.56 -14.37 15.45
C THR A 152 0.10 -14.25 16.90
N LYS A 153 1.03 -14.00 17.84
CA LYS A 153 0.70 -13.77 19.26
C LYS A 153 -0.34 -12.65 19.51
N TYR A 154 -0.56 -11.78 18.52
CA TYR A 154 -1.49 -10.64 18.57
C TYR A 154 -2.86 -10.93 17.94
N THR A 155 -3.16 -12.17 17.53
CA THR A 155 -4.43 -12.51 16.85
C THR A 155 -5.42 -13.28 17.71
N PHE A 156 -5.09 -13.56 18.98
CA PHE A 156 -5.99 -14.29 19.90
C PHE A 156 -6.62 -13.41 20.99
N SER A 157 -6.05 -12.23 21.29
CA SER A 157 -6.74 -11.22 22.09
C SER A 157 -6.65 -9.89 21.36
N GLY A 158 -7.76 -9.16 21.31
CA GLY A 158 -7.73 -7.76 20.89
C GLY A 158 -6.61 -7.01 21.60
N LEU A 159 -6.19 -5.89 21.00
CA LEU A 159 -5.53 -4.83 21.75
C LEU A 159 -6.29 -4.67 23.08
N ILE A 160 -5.60 -4.83 24.21
CA ILE A 160 -6.10 -4.91 25.59
C ILE A 160 -6.42 -6.35 26.07
N GLY A 161 -5.37 -7.13 26.35
CA GLY A 161 -5.42 -8.29 27.25
C GLY A 161 -4.46 -8.07 28.41
N PRO A 162 -4.74 -8.56 29.63
CA PRO A 162 -3.99 -8.25 30.86
C PRO A 162 -2.52 -8.71 30.86
N ASP A 163 -2.10 -9.52 29.88
CA ASP A 163 -0.76 -10.11 29.81
C ASP A 163 0.18 -9.41 28.82
N ALA A 164 -0.08 -8.14 28.48
CA ALA A 164 0.85 -7.34 27.68
C ALA A 164 2.15 -7.10 28.45
N VAL A 165 3.13 -7.99 28.26
CA VAL A 165 4.50 -7.81 28.76
C VAL A 165 5.12 -6.60 28.04
N PRO A 166 5.62 -5.59 28.77
CA PRO A 166 6.22 -4.41 28.15
C PRO A 166 7.47 -4.81 27.36
N VAL A 167 7.58 -4.29 26.14
CA VAL A 167 8.81 -4.39 25.35
C VAL A 167 9.89 -3.61 26.11
N PRO A 168 11.08 -4.18 26.38
CA PRO A 168 12.15 -3.41 26.99
C PRO A 168 12.54 -2.27 26.05
N GLY A 169 12.59 -1.05 26.58
CA GLY A 169 13.03 0.13 25.83
C GLY A 169 14.46 -0.01 25.29
N PRO A 170 14.86 0.89 24.38
CA PRO A 170 16.18 0.83 23.77
C PRO A 170 17.26 0.96 24.86
N ILE A 171 18.15 -0.03 24.88
CA ILE A 171 19.43 0.00 25.60
C ILE A 171 20.21 1.20 25.07
N GLY A 172 20.47 2.16 25.96
CA GLY A 172 21.43 3.25 25.75
C GLY A 172 22.87 2.78 25.82
#